data_AF-D2TZ08-F1
#
_entry.id   AF-D2TZ08-F1
#
_cell.length_a   1.000
_cell.length_b   1.000
_cell.length_c   1.000
_cell.angle_alpha   90.00
_cell.angle_beta   90.00
_cell.angle_gamma   90.00
#
_symmetry.space_group_name_H-M   'P 1'
#
loop_
_entity.id
_entity.type
_entity.pdbx_description
1 polymer ?
#
loop_
_entity_poly.entity_id
_entity_poly.type
_entity_poly.pdbx_seq_one_letter_code
_entity_poly.pdbx_strand_id
1 'polypeptide(L)'
;MNINKLNIEERRNYEQGITFIKELENPYKLKPTKVIELVRKKIIFFNRYWHTKCWQYFKTRPSNIDIYFKNSYVAYSEGFDGYLYSKKWVDFLISELKKPDVLAAVKKHS
;
A
#
# COMPACT_ATOMS: atom_id res chain seq x y z
N MET A 1 -8.20 42.76 21.18
CA MET A 1 -7.47 41.50 20.90
C MET A 1 -8.36 40.64 20.01
N ASN A 2 -7.93 40.29 18.79
CA ASN A 2 -8.80 39.72 17.76
C ASN A 2 -8.88 38.19 17.91
N ILE A 3 -9.99 37.72 18.48
CA ILE A 3 -10.27 36.32 18.87
C ILE A 3 -10.20 35.36 17.66
N ASN A 4 -10.37 35.86 16.44
CA ASN A 4 -10.35 35.04 15.22
C ASN A 4 -8.94 34.61 14.76
N LYS A 5 -7.88 35.36 15.10
CA LYS A 5 -6.52 34.99 14.67
C LYS A 5 -5.95 33.79 15.44
N LEU A 6 -6.26 33.69 16.73
CA LEU A 6 -5.82 32.58 17.60
C LEU A 6 -6.34 31.22 17.09
N ASN A 7 -7.60 31.16 16.66
CA ASN A 7 -8.22 29.92 16.14
C ASN A 7 -7.59 29.43 14.82
N ILE A 8 -7.18 30.34 13.94
CA ILE A 8 -6.58 29.97 12.64
C ILE A 8 -5.18 29.38 12.84
N GLU A 9 -4.37 29.97 13.71
CA GLU A 9 -3.01 29.52 13.99
C GLU A 9 -3.01 28.18 14.74
N GLU A 10 -3.89 28.02 15.73
CA GLU A 10 -4.08 26.75 16.45
C GLU A 10 -4.53 25.63 15.51
N ARG A 11 -5.47 25.92 14.60
CA ARG A 11 -5.91 24.94 13.59
C ARG A 11 -4.79 24.56 12.65
N ARG A 12 -3.98 25.53 12.20
CA ARG A 12 -2.83 25.27 11.33
C ARG A 12 -1.79 24.40 12.04
N ASN A 13 -1.48 24.71 13.29
CA ASN A 13 -0.53 23.93 14.09
C ASN A 13 -1.05 22.50 14.34
N TYR A 14 -2.35 22.34 14.56
CA TYR A 14 -2.99 21.03 14.68
C TYR A 14 -2.91 20.24 13.37
N GLU A 15 -3.25 20.84 12.23
CA GLU A 15 -3.17 20.20 10.91
C GLU A 15 -1.73 19.81 10.55
N GLN A 16 -0.75 20.67 10.86
CA GLN A 16 0.67 20.38 10.69
C GLN A 16 1.12 19.22 11.59
N GLY A 17 0.70 19.20 12.85
CA GLY A 17 0.99 18.09 13.77
C GLY A 17 0.41 16.76 13.30
N ILE A 18 -0.84 16.75 12.83
CA ILE A 18 -1.48 15.56 12.25
C ILE A 18 -0.74 15.11 10.97
N THR A 19 -0.29 16.04 10.14
CA THR A 19 0.47 15.73 8.93
C THR A 19 1.81 15.10 9.27
N PHE A 20 2.55 15.68 10.23
CA PHE A 20 3.82 15.15 10.71
C PHE A 20 3.68 13.75 11.33
N ILE A 21 2.64 13.49 12.13
CA ILE A 21 2.37 12.16 12.69
C ILE A 21 2.09 11.14 11.57
N LYS A 22 1.31 11.51 10.55
CA LYS A 22 1.06 10.65 9.39
C LYS A 22 2.33 10.38 8.57
N GLU A 23 3.26 11.33 8.51
CA GLU A 23 4.57 11.14 7.87
C GLU A 23 5.49 10.20 8.65
N LEU A 24 5.41 10.22 9.99
CA LEU A 24 6.16 9.31 10.86
C LEU A 24 5.59 7.90 10.89
N GLU A 25 4.29 7.73 10.66
CA GLU A 25 3.66 6.42 10.69
C GLU A 25 4.16 5.55 9.52
N ASN A 26 4.83 4.43 9.84
CA ASN A 26 5.27 3.48 8.81
C ASN A 26 4.07 2.99 7.97
N PRO A 27 4.00 3.31 6.66
CA PRO A 27 2.83 2.97 5.87
C PRO A 27 2.77 1.47 5.50
N TYR A 28 3.86 0.71 5.68
CA TYR A 28 3.96 -0.71 5.35
C TYR A 28 3.64 -1.57 6.58
N LYS A 29 2.37 -1.97 6.70
CA LYS A 29 1.87 -2.74 7.86
C LYS A 29 1.21 -4.06 7.49
N LEU A 30 0.98 -4.30 6.20
CA LEU A 30 0.18 -5.43 5.73
C LEU A 30 1.07 -6.59 5.30
N LYS A 31 0.90 -7.75 5.94
CA LYS A 31 1.47 -9.01 5.42
C LYS A 31 0.75 -9.41 4.12
N PRO A 32 1.37 -10.24 3.25
CA PRO A 32 0.72 -10.74 2.03
C PRO A 32 -0.67 -11.35 2.26
N THR A 33 -0.84 -12.11 3.34
CA THR A 33 -2.14 -12.68 3.74
C THR A 33 -3.20 -11.60 3.97
N LYS A 34 -2.81 -10.50 4.61
CA LYS A 34 -3.74 -9.38 4.86
C LYS A 34 -4.12 -8.64 3.58
N VAL A 35 -3.18 -8.46 2.66
CA VAL A 35 -3.47 -7.91 1.32
C VAL A 35 -4.50 -8.79 0.61
N ILE A 36 -4.30 -10.11 0.60
CA ILE A 36 -5.23 -11.07 -0.01
C ILE A 36 -6.63 -10.94 0.60
N GLU A 37 -6.74 -10.94 1.93
CA GLU A 37 -8.02 -10.76 2.63
C GLU A 37 -8.74 -9.46 2.21
N LEU A 38 -8.01 -8.34 2.18
CA LEU A 38 -8.60 -7.04 1.89
C LEU A 38 -9.05 -6.91 0.43
N VAL A 39 -8.24 -7.39 -0.52
CA VAL A 39 -8.61 -7.40 -1.95
C VAL A 39 -9.78 -8.36 -2.19
N ARG A 40 -9.79 -9.52 -1.54
CA ARG A 40 -10.85 -10.53 -1.68
C ARG A 40 -12.24 -10.04 -1.25
N LYS A 41 -12.32 -9.05 -0.36
CA LYS A 41 -13.59 -8.37 -0.03
C LYS A 41 -14.24 -7.67 -1.23
N LYS A 42 -13.48 -7.36 -2.27
CA LYS A 42 -13.96 -6.67 -3.49
C LYS A 42 -13.78 -7.51 -4.75
N ILE A 43 -12.83 -8.46 -4.76
CA ILE A 43 -12.51 -9.32 -5.89
C ILE A 43 -12.40 -10.76 -5.39
N ILE A 44 -13.51 -11.50 -5.45
CA ILE A 44 -13.70 -12.79 -4.74
C ILE A 44 -12.65 -13.86 -5.12
N PHE A 45 -12.19 -13.89 -6.37
CA PHE A 45 -11.23 -14.89 -6.84
C PHE A 45 -9.79 -14.63 -6.36
N PHE A 46 -9.52 -13.45 -5.78
CA PHE A 46 -8.16 -13.05 -5.43
C PHE A 46 -7.58 -13.94 -4.31
N ASN A 47 -6.40 -14.50 -4.56
CA ASN A 47 -5.73 -15.46 -3.70
C ASN A 47 -4.20 -15.30 -3.75
N ARG A 48 -3.45 -16.19 -3.09
CA ARG A 48 -1.97 -16.14 -3.07
C ARG A 48 -1.35 -16.17 -4.47
N TYR A 49 -1.86 -17.00 -5.37
CA TYR A 49 -1.38 -17.09 -6.75
C TYR A 49 -1.52 -15.75 -7.47
N TRP A 50 -2.69 -15.13 -7.38
CA TRP A 50 -2.93 -13.80 -7.96
C TRP A 50 -2.06 -12.71 -7.34
N HIS A 51 -1.88 -12.73 -6.02
CA HIS A 51 -0.98 -11.79 -5.36
C HIS A 51 0.45 -11.92 -5.89
N THR A 52 0.94 -13.15 -6.10
CA THR A 52 2.27 -13.39 -6.68
C THR A 52 2.40 -12.83 -8.08
N LYS A 53 1.45 -13.17 -8.96
CA LYS A 53 1.44 -12.64 -10.34
C LYS A 53 1.39 -11.12 -10.39
N CYS A 54 0.62 -10.50 -9.49
CA CYS A 54 0.49 -9.05 -9.49
C CYS A 54 1.80 -8.34 -9.14
N TRP A 55 2.50 -8.74 -8.07
CA TRP A 55 3.74 -8.04 -7.72
C TRP A 55 4.84 -8.25 -8.77
N GLN A 56 4.84 -9.40 -9.46
CA GLN A 56 5.74 -9.68 -10.58
C GLN A 56 5.39 -8.83 -11.81
N TYR A 57 4.12 -8.86 -12.24
CA TYR A 57 3.65 -8.14 -13.41
C TYR A 57 3.85 -6.62 -13.27
N PHE A 58 3.46 -6.06 -12.12
CA PHE A 58 3.62 -4.63 -11.84
C PHE A 58 5.03 -4.27 -11.35
N LYS A 59 5.93 -5.25 -11.22
CA LYS A 59 7.31 -5.09 -10.76
C LYS A 59 7.41 -4.29 -9.45
N THR A 60 6.44 -4.48 -8.56
CA THR A 60 6.38 -3.72 -7.31
C THR A 60 7.33 -4.27 -6.26
N ARG A 61 7.89 -5.46 -6.46
CA ARG A 61 8.84 -6.11 -5.55
C ARG A 61 9.92 -6.82 -6.37
N PRO A 62 11.20 -6.82 -5.94
CA PRO A 62 12.23 -7.61 -6.58
C PRO A 62 12.00 -9.11 -6.35
N SER A 63 12.46 -9.93 -7.29
CA SER A 63 12.36 -11.40 -7.19
C SER A 63 13.25 -11.96 -6.07
N ASN A 64 14.43 -11.36 -5.89
CA ASN A 64 15.35 -11.67 -4.81
C ASN A 64 15.07 -10.79 -3.59
N ILE A 65 15.51 -11.24 -2.41
CA ILE A 65 15.44 -10.42 -1.21
C ILE A 65 16.41 -9.24 -1.37
N ASP A 66 15.89 -8.04 -1.16
CA ASP A 66 16.65 -6.80 -1.09
C ASP A 66 16.13 -6.06 0.14
N ILE A 67 16.96 -6.04 1.18
CA ILE A 67 16.59 -5.50 2.50
C ILE A 67 16.43 -3.97 2.49
N TYR A 68 16.99 -3.29 1.48
CA TYR A 68 16.89 -1.84 1.33
C TYR A 68 15.75 -1.44 0.39
N PHE A 69 15.05 -2.41 -0.21
CA PHE A 69 14.00 -2.13 -1.18
C PHE A 69 12.78 -1.48 -0.52
N LYS A 70 12.36 -0.36 -1.10
CA LYS A 70 11.18 0.40 -0.69
C LYS A 70 10.59 1.19 -1.86
N ASN A 71 9.28 1.14 -2.02
CA ASN A 71 8.50 2.03 -2.88
C ASN A 71 7.14 2.32 -2.25
N SER A 72 6.29 3.12 -2.88
CA SER A 72 4.96 3.51 -2.37
C SER A 72 4.03 2.36 -1.96
N TYR A 73 4.28 1.15 -2.44
CA TYR A 73 3.42 -0.03 -2.25
C TYR A 73 3.99 -1.05 -1.27
N VAL A 74 5.31 -1.22 -1.23
CA VAL A 74 5.95 -2.29 -0.46
C VAL A 74 7.35 -1.87 0.01
N ALA A 75 7.74 -2.37 1.17
CA ALA A 75 9.09 -2.26 1.70
C ALA A 75 9.49 -3.58 2.38
N TYR A 76 10.78 -3.90 2.37
CA TYR A 76 11.29 -4.94 3.25
C TYR A 76 11.26 -4.47 4.71
N SER A 77 10.90 -5.38 5.62
CA SER A 77 10.80 -5.13 7.05
C SER A 77 11.63 -6.17 7.78
N GLU A 78 12.73 -5.74 8.39
CA GLU A 78 13.63 -6.61 9.16
C GLU A 78 12.89 -7.31 10.32
N GLY A 79 12.03 -6.59 11.05
CA GLY A 79 11.27 -7.17 12.16
C GLY A 79 10.25 -8.23 11.76
N PHE A 80 9.86 -8.30 10.48
CA PHE A 80 9.02 -9.38 9.93
C PHE A 80 9.83 -10.39 9.10
N ASP A 81 11.10 -10.10 8.81
CA ASP A 81 11.93 -10.80 7.82
C ASP A 81 11.18 -11.00 6.49
N GLY A 82 10.69 -9.90 5.93
CA GLY A 82 9.95 -9.97 4.68
C GLY A 82 9.30 -8.68 4.26
N TYR A 83 8.60 -8.74 3.13
CA TYR A 83 7.98 -7.58 2.53
C TYR A 83 6.61 -7.29 3.13
N LEU A 84 6.46 -6.08 3.66
CA LEU A 84 5.19 -5.52 4.13
C LEU A 84 4.66 -4.52 3.12
N TYR A 85 3.33 -4.49 2.99
CA TYR A 85 2.62 -3.71 1.99
C TYR A 85 1.87 -2.56 2.64
N SER A 86 1.71 -1.48 1.88
CA SER A 86 0.89 -0.35 2.24
C SER A 86 -0.56 -0.55 1.82
N LYS A 87 -1.47 0.23 2.39
CA LYS A 87 -2.87 0.27 1.91
C LYS A 87 -2.96 0.70 0.44
N LYS A 88 -2.04 1.56 -0.03
CA LYS A 88 -1.98 1.98 -1.43
C LYS A 88 -1.86 0.79 -2.39
N TRP A 89 -1.17 -0.26 -1.99
CA TRP A 89 -1.07 -1.48 -2.81
C TRP A 89 -2.42 -2.18 -2.96
N VAL A 90 -3.17 -2.32 -1.86
CA VAL A 90 -4.52 -2.90 -1.87
C VAL A 90 -5.45 -2.10 -2.78
N ASP A 91 -5.43 -0.77 -2.63
CA ASP A 91 -6.29 0.12 -3.41
C ASP A 91 -5.94 0.08 -4.91
N PHE A 92 -4.64 0.04 -5.24
CA PHE A 92 -4.14 -0.13 -6.60
C PHE A 92 -4.61 -1.45 -7.22
N LEU A 93 -4.45 -2.58 -6.53
CA LEU A 93 -4.90 -3.89 -7.02
C LEU A 93 -6.40 -3.93 -7.30
N ILE A 94 -7.22 -3.35 -6.40
CA ILE A 94 -8.68 -3.30 -6.58
C ILE A 94 -9.06 -2.44 -7.79
N SER A 95 -8.32 -1.36 -8.05
CA SER A 95 -8.55 -0.48 -9.20
C SER A 95 -8.15 -1.16 -10.50
N GLU A 96 -6.94 -1.71 -10.58
CA GLU A 96 -6.37 -2.27 -11.80
C GLU A 96 -7.02 -3.58 -12.22
N LEU A 97 -7.29 -4.50 -11.29
CA LEU A 97 -7.85 -5.82 -11.63
C LEU A 97 -9.34 -5.78 -12.03
N LYS A 98 -10.00 -4.64 -11.88
CA LYS A 98 -11.34 -4.41 -12.46
C LYS A 98 -11.29 -4.12 -13.95
N LYS A 99 -10.13 -3.73 -14.49
CA LYS A 99 -9.94 -3.47 -15.91
C LYS A 99 -9.70 -4.81 -16.63
N PRO A 100 -10.58 -5.22 -17.57
CA PRO A 100 -10.50 -6.57 -18.17
C PRO A 100 -9.19 -6.86 -18.90
N ASP A 101 -8.61 -5.84 -19.55
CA ASP A 101 -7.33 -5.88 -20.24
C ASP A 101 -6.17 -6.13 -19.26
N VAL A 102 -6.14 -5.42 -18.13
CA VAL A 102 -5.13 -5.61 -17.10
C VAL A 102 -5.27 -6.98 -16.44
N LEU A 103 -6.49 -7.40 -16.12
CA LEU A 103 -6.74 -8.73 -15.57
C LEU A 103 -6.26 -9.83 -16.52
N ALA A 104 -6.52 -9.71 -17.82
CA ALA A 104 -6.06 -10.65 -18.83
C ALA A 104 -4.53 -10.65 -18.96
N ALA A 105 -3.88 -9.48 -18.89
CA ALA A 105 -2.43 -9.35 -18.95
C ALA A 105 -1.74 -9.99 -17.73
N VAL A 106 -2.23 -9.70 -16.50
CA VAL A 106 -1.73 -10.32 -15.26
C VAL A 106 -1.92 -11.83 -15.31
N LYS A 107 -3.07 -12.32 -15.81
CA LYS A 107 -3.33 -13.77 -15.94
C LYS A 107 -2.29 -14.47 -16.82
N LYS A 108 -1.89 -13.83 -17.92
CA LYS A 108 -0.94 -14.36 -18.92
C LYS A 108 0.53 -14.24 -18.49
N HIS A 109 0.85 -13.34 -17.56
CA HIS A 109 2.22 -13.13 -17.09
C HIS A 109 2.80 -14.39 -16.44
N SER A 110 3.91 -14.92 -16.95
CA SER A 110 4.57 -16.16 -16.48
C SER A 110 5.52 -15.90 -15.33
#